data_AF-A0A0Q2UFG7-F1
#
_entry.id   AF-A0A0Q2UFG7-F1
#
_cell.length_a   1.000
_cell.length_b   1.000
_cell.length_c   1.000
_cell.angle_alpha   90.00
_cell.angle_beta   90.00
_cell.angle_gamma   90.00
#
_symmetry.space_group_name_H-M   'P 1'
#
loop_
_entity.id
_entity.type
_entity.pdbx_description
1 polymer ?
#
loop_
_entity_poly.entity_id
_entity_poly.type
_entity_poly.pdbx_seq_one_letter_code
_entity_poly.pdbx_strand_id
1 'polypeptide(L)' 'MASSETTRVGSVDLSAANAALWLAATAFLALLAIYFVGIDQGAVSLFGSDTHVHEFFHDARHLLGFPCH' A
#
# COMPACT_ATOMS: atom_id res chain seq x y z
N MET A 1 -16.65 -60.10 1.98
CA MET A 1 -16.91 -58.81 2.65
C MET A 1 -15.72 -57.93 2.35
N ALA A 2 -15.84 -56.97 1.42
CA ALA A 2 -14.76 -56.06 1.08
C ALA A 2 -14.93 -54.78 1.91
N SER A 3 -13.94 -54.46 2.73
CA SER A 3 -13.93 -53.24 3.55
C SER A 3 -13.65 -52.03 2.68
N SER A 4 -14.59 -51.08 2.63
CA SER A 4 -14.38 -49.80 1.96
C SER A 4 -13.43 -48.93 2.77
N GLU A 5 -12.21 -48.74 2.28
CA GLU A 5 -11.29 -47.74 2.81
C GLU A 5 -11.80 -46.34 2.43
N THR A 6 -12.30 -45.60 3.41
CA THR A 6 -12.67 -44.20 3.23
C THR A 6 -11.40 -43.36 3.20
N THR A 7 -10.99 -42.90 2.02
CA THR A 7 -9.88 -41.95 1.87
C THR A 7 -10.22 -40.66 2.58
N ARG A 8 -9.52 -40.37 3.68
CA ARG A 8 -9.65 -39.11 4.41
C ARG A 8 -8.89 -38.02 3.65
N VAL A 9 -9.62 -37.09 3.06
CA VAL A 9 -9.05 -35.87 2.47
C VAL A 9 -8.59 -34.95 3.61
N GLY A 10 -7.30 -34.61 3.64
CA GLY A 10 -6.74 -33.67 4.60
C GLY A 10 -7.20 -32.23 4.28
N SER A 11 -7.63 -31.49 5.30
CA SER A 11 -8.00 -30.07 5.16
C SER A 11 -6.76 -29.20 4.99
N VAL A 12 -6.76 -28.34 3.98
CA VAL A 12 -5.70 -27.33 3.78
C VAL A 12 -5.94 -26.16 4.74
N ASP A 13 -4.94 -25.87 5.59
CA ASP A 13 -4.97 -24.69 6.46
C ASP A 13 -4.51 -23.45 5.67
N LEU A 14 -5.45 -22.52 5.47
CA LEU A 14 -5.22 -21.27 4.74
C LEU A 14 -4.93 -20.09 5.69
N SER A 15 -4.89 -20.31 7.00
CA SER A 15 -4.72 -19.25 8.00
C SER A 15 -3.44 -18.45 7.77
N ALA A 16 -2.31 -19.13 7.55
CA ALA A 16 -1.04 -18.48 7.26
C ALA A 16 -1.05 -17.70 5.94
N ALA A 17 -1.69 -18.25 4.90
CA ALA A 17 -1.81 -17.58 3.61
C ALA A 17 -2.70 -16.32 3.70
N ASN A 18 -3.80 -16.40 4.44
CA ASN A 18 -4.68 -15.26 4.70
C ASN A 18 -3.96 -14.17 5.52
N ALA A 19 -3.23 -14.55 6.57
CA ALA A 19 -2.42 -13.61 7.34
C ALA A 19 -1.35 -12.93 6.48
N ALA A 20 -0.62 -13.70 5.67
CA ALA A 20 0.38 -13.18 4.75
C ALA A 20 -0.23 -12.19 3.74
N LEU A 21 -1.41 -12.51 3.20
CA LEU A 21 -2.12 -11.62 2.26
C LEU A 21 -2.49 -10.29 2.92
N TRP A 22 -3.06 -10.31 4.12
CA TRP A 22 -3.42 -9.09 4.84
C TRP A 22 -2.20 -8.25 5.22
N LEU A 23 -1.12 -8.89 5.68
CA LEU A 23 0.13 -8.20 5.97
C LEU A 23 0.72 -7.56 4.72
N ALA A 24 0.78 -8.29 3.60
CA ALA A 24 1.29 -7.78 2.33
C ALA A 24 0.46 -6.61 1.81
N ALA A 25 -0.87 -6.74 1.83
CA ALA A 25 -1.79 -5.68 1.40
C ALA A 25 -1.63 -4.42 2.27
N THR A 26 -1.54 -4.58 3.59
CA THR A 26 -1.38 -3.46 4.52
C THR A 26 -0.03 -2.78 4.34
N ALA A 27 1.05 -3.56 4.22
CA ALA A 27 2.39 -3.03 3.98
C ALA A 27 2.45 -2.28 2.64
N PHE A 28 1.86 -2.85 1.59
CA PHE A 28 1.76 -2.19 0.29
C PHE A 28 1.00 -0.86 0.36
N LEU A 29 -0.16 -0.83 1.04
CA LEU A 29 -0.92 0.40 1.23
C LEU A 29 -0.16 1.45 2.05
N ALA A 30 0.56 1.02 3.09
CA ALA A 30 1.40 1.93 3.88
C ALA A 30 2.54 2.53 3.04
N LEU A 31 3.21 1.72 2.22
CA LEU A 31 4.24 2.20 1.30
C LEU A 31 3.66 3.15 0.25
N LEU A 32 2.47 2.86 -0.27
CA LEU A 32 1.78 3.74 -1.22
C LEU A 32 1.43 5.09 -0.59
N ALA A 33 0.96 5.10 0.66
CA ALA A 33 0.70 6.33 1.39
C ALA A 33 1.98 7.15 1.59
N ILE A 34 3.07 6.51 2.03
CA ILE A 34 4.37 7.17 2.19
C ILE A 34 4.87 7.72 0.86
N TYR A 35 4.70 6.98 -0.23
CA TYR A 35 5.09 7.41 -1.57
C TYR A 35 4.36 8.69 -2.00
N PHE A 36 3.03 8.75 -1.81
CA PHE A 36 2.26 9.94 -2.14
C PHE A 36 2.63 11.15 -1.28
N VAL A 37 2.88 10.95 0.03
CA VAL A 37 3.41 12.01 0.89
C VAL A 37 4.78 12.47 0.39
N GLY A 38 5.65 11.56 -0.05
CA GLY A 38 6.95 11.91 -0.62
C GLY A 38 6.86 12.74 -1.90
N ILE A 39 5.89 12.46 -2.79
CA ILE A 39 5.61 13.27 -3.97
C ILE A 39 5.17 14.69 -3.56
N ASP A 40 4.23 14.79 -2.63
CA ASP A 40 3.69 16.07 -2.14
C ASP A 40 4.76 16.93 -1.46
N GLN A 41 5.75 16.32 -0.81
CA GLN A 41 6.87 17.02 -0.17
C GLN A 41 8.08 17.21 -1.09
N GLY A 42 7.99 16.81 -2.36
CA GLY A 42 9.08 16.97 -3.34
C GLY A 42 10.27 16.04 -3.14
N ALA A 43 10.13 15.01 -2.31
CA ALA A 43 11.18 14.00 -2.06
C ALA A 43 11.36 13.02 -3.25
N VAL A 44 10.33 12.89 -4.09
CA VAL A 44 10.34 12.07 -5.30
C VAL A 44 9.71 12.86 -6.45
N SER A 45 10.28 12.77 -7.65
CA SER A 45 9.65 13.30 -8.85
C SER A 45 9.47 12.21 -9.92
N LEU A 46 8.23 12.05 -10.36
CA LEU A 46 7.80 11.07 -11.35
C LEU A 46 8.13 11.48 -12.79
N PHE A 47 8.21 12.79 -13.05
CA PHE A 47 8.33 13.35 -14.40
C PHE A 47 9.69 14.02 -14.66
N GLY A 48 10.73 13.64 -13.92
CA GLY A 48 12.08 14.16 -14.08
C GLY A 48 12.48 15.12 -12.96
N SER A 49 13.24 16.17 -13.26
CA SER A 49 13.64 17.17 -12.25
C SER A 49 12.54 18.18 -11.89
N ASP A 50 11.39 18.14 -12.57
CA ASP A 50 10.29 19.07 -12.35
C ASP A 50 9.33 18.58 -11.27
N THR A 51 9.07 19.43 -10.28
CA THR A 51 8.18 19.14 -9.15
C THR A 51 6.86 19.91 -9.25
N HIS A 52 6.29 20.06 -10.45
CA HIS A 52 5.05 20.82 -10.65
C HIS A 52 3.88 20.41 -9.75
N VAL A 53 3.80 19.11 -9.41
CA VAL A 53 2.80 18.61 -8.46
C VAL A 53 3.08 19.16 -7.05
N HIS A 54 4.33 19.12 -6.59
CA HIS A 54 4.75 19.69 -5.31
C HIS A 54 4.40 21.17 -5.24
N GLU A 55 4.76 21.97 -6.24
CA GLU A 55 4.47 23.41 -6.28
C GLU A 55 2.96 23.70 -6.31
N PHE A 56 2.18 22.93 -7.07
CA PHE A 56 0.72 23.07 -7.10
C PHE A 56 0.08 22.84 -5.72
N PHE A 57 0.45 21.77 -5.01
CA PHE A 57 -0.07 21.49 -3.67
C PHE A 57 0.47 22.47 -2.63
N HIS A 58 1.73 22.87 -2.77
CA HIS A 58 2.37 23.88 -1.96
C HIS A 58 1.62 25.22 -2.06
N ASP A 59 1.26 25.65 -3.26
CA ASP A 59 0.50 26.88 -3.50
C ASP A 59 -0.96 26.76 -3.02
N ALA A 60 -1.59 25.60 -3.18
CA ALA A 60 -2.94 25.36 -2.68
C ALA A 60 -3.02 25.46 -1.15
N ARG A 61 -2.02 24.96 -0.41
CA ARG A 61 -2.01 25.11 1.06
C ARG A 61 -1.84 26.58 1.47
N HIS A 62 -1.04 27.34 0.72
CA HIS A 62 -0.87 28.78 0.97
C HIS A 62 -2.17 29.54 0.69
N LEU A 63 -2.88 29.19 -0.37
CA LEU A 63 -4.20 29.73 -0.68
C LEU A 63 -5.20 29.45 0.47
N LEU A 64 -5.12 28.27 1.08
CA LEU A 64 -5.95 27.89 2.23
C LEU A 64 -5.45 28.45 3.57
N GLY A 65 -4.36 29.24 3.58
CA GLY A 65 -3.82 29.90 4.76
C GLY A 65 -2.99 29.01 5.69
N PHE A 66 -2.63 27.80 5.25
CA PHE A 66 -1.73 26.92 6.02
C PHE A 66 -0.28 27.43 5.91
N PRO A 67 0.45 27.59 7.03
CA PRO A 67 1.83 28.04 7.00
C PRO A 67 2.80 26.99 6.43
N CYS A 68 3.91 27.46 5.85
CA CYS A 68 5.07 26.66 5.45
C CYS A 68 6.31 26.97 6.30
N HIS A 69 7.30 26.08 6.28
CA HIS A 69 8.64 26.30 6.84
C HIS A 69 9.63 26.53 5.72
#